data_AF-A0A9W5RGL7-F1
#
_entry.id   AF-A0A9W5RGL7-F1
#
_cell.length_a   1.000
_cell.length_b   1.000
_cell.length_c   1.000
_cell.angle_alpha   90.00
_cell.angle_beta   90.00
_cell.angle_gamma   90.00
#
_symmetry.space_group_name_H-M   'P 1'
#
loop_
_entity.id
_entity.type
_entity.pdbx_description
1 polymer ?
#
loop_
_entity_poly.entity_id
_entity_poly.type
_entity_poly.pdbx_seq_one_letter_code
_entity_poly.pdbx_strand_id
1 'polypeptide(L)'
;MAKAGVTKKTDPGLGRTVARLLQESGKRQVDLCEFSHWSRAYVSYICTERRKWPSFDKAKVIADFFSLSLDQLWVEHLKDLVDAGVELTEMQKKNLAEGVNLPNPTVMHDGNDNREYLQPVVSSGNGSDYTLPEILGVE
;
A
#
# COMPACT_ATOMS: atom_id res chain seq x y z
N MET A 1 -15.58 19.47 34.40
CA MET A 1 -14.99 19.97 33.14
C MET A 1 -13.95 18.95 32.66
N ALA A 2 -14.31 18.04 31.74
CA ALA A 2 -13.36 17.12 31.13
C ALA A 2 -12.84 17.78 29.85
N LYS A 3 -11.55 18.15 29.83
CA LYS A 3 -10.86 18.50 28.59
C LYS A 3 -10.69 17.20 27.80
N ALA A 4 -11.66 16.89 26.95
CA ALA A 4 -11.52 15.84 25.94
C ALA A 4 -10.33 16.24 25.07
N GLY A 5 -9.18 15.61 25.33
CA GLY A 5 -7.99 15.76 24.50
C GLY A 5 -8.39 15.43 23.08
N VAL A 6 -8.24 16.41 22.19
CA VAL A 6 -8.29 16.17 20.75
C VAL A 6 -7.11 15.24 20.46
N THR A 7 -7.32 13.93 20.55
CA THR A 7 -6.51 12.96 19.85
C THR A 7 -6.70 13.34 18.39
N LYS A 8 -5.74 14.10 17.84
CA LYS A 8 -5.63 14.28 16.38
C LYS A 8 -5.61 12.86 15.83
N LYS A 9 -6.77 12.42 15.33
CA LYS A 9 -6.95 11.21 14.52
C LYS A 9 -6.11 11.42 13.28
N THR A 10 -4.81 11.24 13.45
CA THR A 10 -3.85 11.30 12.37
C THR A 10 -4.06 9.97 11.72
N ASP A 11 -4.82 9.97 10.63
CA ASP A 11 -5.04 8.80 9.80
C ASP A 11 -3.65 8.21 9.50
N PRO A 12 -3.33 7.06 10.11
CA PRO A 12 -1.98 6.54 10.10
C PRO A 12 -1.59 6.22 8.66
N GLY A 13 -0.45 6.72 8.25
CA GLY A 13 0.05 6.52 6.90
C GLY A 13 0.47 5.08 6.63
N LEU A 14 0.67 4.79 5.35
CA LEU A 14 1.25 3.52 4.91
C LEU A 14 2.75 3.39 5.27
N GLY A 15 3.38 4.41 5.85
CA GLY A 15 4.83 4.43 6.05
C GLY A 15 5.38 3.31 6.92
N ARG A 16 4.70 2.97 8.03
CA ARG A 16 5.06 1.82 8.88
C ARG A 16 4.95 0.51 8.10
N THR A 17 3.86 0.33 7.37
CA THR A 17 3.61 -0.85 6.54
C THR A 17 4.68 -1.01 5.46
N VAL A 18 5.02 0.05 4.72
CA VAL A 18 6.08 0.00 3.70
C VAL A 18 7.43 -0.29 4.34
N ALA A 19 7.75 0.32 5.47
CA ALA A 19 9.01 0.07 6.15
C ALA A 19 9.14 -1.39 6.61
N ARG A 20 8.05 -1.97 7.15
CA ARG A 20 7.99 -3.38 7.53
C ARG A 20 8.12 -4.30 6.32
N LEU A 21 7.34 -4.06 5.26
CA LEU A 21 7.38 -4.88 4.04
C LEU A 21 8.76 -4.83 3.36
N LEU A 22 9.44 -3.69 3.36
CA LEU A 22 10.83 -3.58 2.90
C LEU A 22 11.76 -4.49 3.74
N GLN A 23 11.63 -4.44 5.06
CA GLN A 23 12.44 -5.25 5.95
C GLN A 23 12.20 -6.76 5.77
N GLU A 24 10.94 -7.19 5.70
CA GLU A 24 10.56 -8.61 5.55
C GLU A 24 10.95 -9.18 4.19
N SER A 25 10.84 -8.39 3.13
CA SER A 25 11.22 -8.80 1.77
C SER A 25 12.71 -8.67 1.49
N GLY A 26 13.51 -8.13 2.42
CA GLY A 26 14.93 -7.83 2.21
C GLY A 26 15.19 -6.73 1.18
N LYS A 27 14.16 -5.98 0.77
CA LYS A 27 14.23 -4.89 -0.21
C LYS A 27 14.60 -3.58 0.47
N ARG A 28 15.20 -2.66 -0.29
CA ARG A 28 15.65 -1.35 0.18
C ARG A 28 14.79 -0.24 -0.42
N GLN A 29 14.79 0.92 0.23
CA GLN A 29 14.13 2.12 -0.31
C GLN A 29 14.68 2.53 -1.69
N VAL A 30 15.95 2.22 -1.96
CA VAL A 30 16.55 2.48 -3.28
C VAL A 30 15.91 1.63 -4.37
N ASP A 31 15.55 0.38 -4.08
CA ASP A 31 14.91 -0.52 -5.04
C ASP A 31 13.49 -0.02 -5.38
N LEU A 32 12.75 0.47 -4.38
CA LEU A 32 11.44 1.10 -4.61
C LEU A 32 11.57 2.40 -5.41
N CYS A 33 12.64 3.17 -5.18
CA CYS A 33 12.94 4.38 -5.95
C CYS A 33 13.22 4.07 -7.42
N GLU A 34 13.99 3.01 -7.69
CA GLU A 34 14.29 2.55 -9.04
C GLU A 34 13.05 2.00 -9.74
N PHE A 35 12.24 1.19 -9.04
CA PHE A 35 11.02 0.60 -9.59
C PHE A 35 9.94 1.63 -9.91
N SER A 36 9.72 2.60 -9.02
CA SER A 36 8.64 3.59 -9.15
C SER A 36 9.01 4.81 -10.00
N HIS A 37 10.29 4.99 -10.30
CA HIS A 37 10.86 6.21 -10.87
C HIS A 37 10.56 7.48 -10.05
N TRP A 38 10.23 7.33 -8.77
CA TRP A 38 10.02 8.48 -7.88
C TRP A 38 11.34 9.04 -7.39
N SER A 39 11.33 10.28 -6.91
CA SER A 39 12.51 10.86 -6.28
C SER A 39 12.82 10.15 -4.96
N ARG A 40 14.12 10.03 -4.62
CA ARG A 40 14.56 9.47 -3.32
C ARG A 40 13.92 10.16 -2.13
N ALA A 41 13.74 11.48 -2.22
CA ALA A 41 13.05 12.26 -1.21
C ALA A 41 11.59 11.80 -1.06
N TYR A 42 10.89 11.51 -2.16
CA TYR A 42 9.51 11.03 -2.12
C TYR A 42 9.38 9.62 -1.55
N VAL A 43 10.29 8.71 -1.90
CA VAL A 43 10.29 7.34 -1.34
C VAL A 43 10.60 7.36 0.15
N SER A 44 11.65 8.09 0.54
CA SER A 44 11.98 8.27 1.95
C SER A 44 10.79 8.86 2.72
N TYR A 45 10.09 9.81 2.10
CA TYR A 45 8.89 10.41 2.65
C TYR A 45 7.73 9.42 2.82
N ILE A 46 7.45 8.56 1.84
CA ILE A 46 6.44 7.50 1.96
C ILE A 46 6.79 6.53 3.09
N CYS A 47 8.07 6.19 3.26
CA CYS A 47 8.54 5.30 4.33
C CYS A 47 8.50 5.94 5.72
N THR A 48 8.04 7.19 5.85
CA THR A 48 7.81 7.84 7.14
C THR A 48 6.32 7.93 7.42
N GLU A 49 5.92 7.76 8.69
CA GLU A 49 4.52 7.81 9.15
C GLU A 49 3.89 9.22 9.10
N ARG A 50 4.52 10.17 8.39
CA ARG A 50 4.16 11.59 8.39
C ARG A 50 3.07 11.99 7.39
N ARG A 51 2.47 11.05 6.66
CA ARG A 51 1.36 11.34 5.72
C ARG A 51 0.20 10.40 5.83
N LYS A 52 -0.94 10.93 5.41
CA LYS A 52 -2.14 10.19 5.00
C LYS A 52 -1.82 9.17 3.91
N TRP A 53 -2.72 8.22 3.73
CA TRP A 53 -2.69 7.24 2.64
C TRP A 53 -2.30 7.83 1.27
N PRO A 54 -1.40 7.17 0.50
CA PRO A 54 -1.04 7.63 -0.85
C PRO A 54 -2.23 7.51 -1.83
N SER A 55 -2.19 8.25 -2.94
CA SER A 55 -3.17 8.12 -4.03
C SER A 55 -3.23 6.69 -4.58
N PHE A 56 -4.36 6.29 -5.15
CA PHE A 56 -4.58 4.93 -5.69
C PHE A 56 -3.45 4.45 -6.61
N ASP A 57 -3.05 5.24 -7.60
CA ASP A 57 -1.95 4.87 -8.52
C ASP A 57 -0.63 4.59 -7.79
N LYS A 58 -0.37 5.35 -6.73
CA LYS A 58 0.86 5.22 -5.95
C LYS A 58 0.78 4.03 -5.01
N ALA A 59 -0.38 3.80 -4.39
CA ALA A 59 -0.62 2.60 -3.59
C ALA A 59 -0.51 1.35 -4.46
N LYS A 60 -0.99 1.39 -5.70
CA LYS A 60 -0.85 0.32 -6.68
C LYS A 60 0.61 0.03 -7.02
N VAL A 61 1.41 1.05 -7.34
CA VAL A 61 2.86 0.88 -7.58
C VAL A 61 3.57 0.26 -6.37
N ILE A 62 3.19 0.64 -5.15
CA ILE A 62 3.74 0.04 -3.93
C ILE A 62 3.31 -1.43 -3.80
N ALA A 63 2.05 -1.75 -4.06
CA ALA A 63 1.53 -3.11 -4.02
C ALA A 63 2.26 -4.00 -5.05
N ASP A 64 2.35 -3.54 -6.31
CA ASP A 64 3.07 -4.21 -7.40
C ASP A 64 4.55 -4.44 -7.04
N PHE A 65 5.20 -3.46 -6.42
CA PHE A 65 6.59 -3.60 -5.96
C PHE A 65 6.78 -4.74 -4.95
N PHE A 66 5.80 -4.99 -4.09
CA PHE A 66 5.81 -6.11 -3.15
C PHE A 66 5.15 -7.38 -3.70
N SER A 67 4.75 -7.39 -4.97
CA SER A 67 4.00 -8.49 -5.59
C SER A 67 2.70 -8.80 -4.82
N LEU A 68 2.04 -7.76 -4.34
CA LEU A 68 0.76 -7.80 -3.64
C LEU A 68 -0.34 -7.20 -4.50
N SER A 69 -1.57 -7.68 -4.31
CA SER A 69 -2.76 -6.94 -4.74
C SER A 69 -2.97 -5.71 -3.85
N LEU A 70 -3.70 -4.70 -4.35
CA LEU A 70 -4.00 -3.52 -3.55
C LEU A 70 -4.78 -3.85 -2.26
N ASP A 71 -5.71 -4.80 -2.34
CA ASP A 71 -6.44 -5.32 -1.18
C ASP A 71 -5.51 -5.97 -0.15
N GLN A 72 -4.49 -6.71 -0.61
CA GLN A 72 -3.50 -7.31 0.28
C GLN A 72 -2.65 -6.23 0.96
N LEU A 73 -2.22 -5.20 0.22
CA LEU A 73 -1.52 -4.06 0.80
C LEU A 73 -2.38 -3.33 1.85
N TRP A 74 -3.68 -3.19 1.60
CA TRP A 74 -4.64 -2.64 2.56
C TRP A 74 -4.74 -3.49 3.81
N VAL A 75 -4.86 -4.81 3.68
CA VAL A 75 -4.93 -5.75 4.80
C VAL A 75 -3.65 -5.70 5.65
N GLU A 76 -2.48 -5.67 5.01
CA GLU A 76 -1.19 -5.50 5.69
C GLU A 76 -1.14 -4.21 6.49
N HIS A 77 -1.68 -3.12 5.93
CA HIS A 77 -1.80 -1.87 6.66
C HIS A 77 -2.71 -1.99 7.88
N LEU A 78 -3.89 -2.60 7.72
CA LEU A 78 -4.82 -2.78 8.84
C LEU A 78 -4.20 -3.62 9.96
N LYS A 79 -3.37 -4.62 9.65
CA LYS A 79 -2.61 -5.37 10.66
C LYS A 79 -1.64 -4.47 11.42
N ASP A 80 -0.89 -3.61 10.72
CA ASP A 80 0.02 -2.66 11.36
C ASP A 80 -0.72 -1.65 12.25
N LEU A 81 -1.95 -1.26 11.87
CA LEU A 81 -2.78 -0.37 12.70
C LEU A 81 -3.21 -1.05 14.00
N VAL A 82 -3.61 -2.31 13.93
CA VAL A 82 -3.98 -3.11 15.11
C VAL A 82 -2.76 -3.30 16.02
N ASP A 83 -1.60 -3.63 15.45
CA ASP A 83 -0.33 -3.77 16.19
C ASP A 83 0.07 -2.45 16.89
N ALA A 84 -0.17 -1.31 16.23
CA ALA A 84 0.03 0.02 16.80
C ALA A 84 -1.04 0.44 17.84
N GLY A 85 -2.04 -0.41 18.11
CA GLY A 85 -3.12 -0.14 19.06
C GLY A 85 -4.17 0.85 18.54
N VAL A 86 -4.27 1.04 17.23
CA VAL A 86 -5.30 1.90 16.61
C VAL A 86 -6.61 1.14 16.53
N GLU A 87 -7.68 1.73 17.07
CA GLU A 87 -9.02 1.17 16.93
C GLU A 87 -9.51 1.27 15.48
N LEU A 88 -9.70 0.10 14.85
CA LEU A 88 -10.29 -0.01 13.52
C LEU A 88 -11.81 0.23 13.55
N THR A 89 -12.34 0.80 12.48
CA THR A 89 -13.79 0.85 12.24
C THR A 89 -14.35 -0.54 11.94
N GLU A 90 -15.66 -0.76 12.14
CA GLU A 90 -16.30 -2.05 11.84
C GLU A 90 -16.07 -2.52 10.40
N MET A 91 -16.06 -1.59 9.43
CA MET A 91 -15.75 -1.88 8.03
C MET A 91 -14.30 -2.33 7.85
N GLN A 92 -13.34 -1.67 8.51
CA GLN A 92 -11.93 -2.07 8.49
C GLN A 92 -11.71 -3.42 9.15
N LYS A 93 -12.38 -3.71 10.26
CA LYS A 93 -12.36 -5.04 10.90
C LYS A 93 -12.88 -6.12 9.94
N LYS A 94 -13.96 -5.84 9.20
CA LYS A 94 -14.49 -6.76 8.20
C LYS A 94 -13.49 -7.02 7.06
N ASN A 95 -12.89 -5.97 6.51
CA ASN A 95 -11.84 -6.08 5.47
C ASN A 95 -10.64 -6.89 5.97
N LEU A 96 -10.22 -6.69 7.22
CA LEU A 96 -9.15 -7.47 7.84
C LEU A 96 -9.54 -8.95 7.96
N ALA A 97 -10.77 -9.26 8.40
CA ALA A 97 -11.25 -10.62 8.53
C ALA A 97 -11.39 -11.36 7.18
N GLU A 98 -11.83 -10.65 6.14
CA GLU A 98 -11.92 -11.16 4.76
C GLU A 98 -10.52 -11.34 4.14
N GLY A 99 -9.60 -10.41 4.39
CA GLY A 99 -8.22 -10.48 3.93
C GLY A 99 -7.37 -11.58 4.56
N VAL A 100 -7.64 -11.93 5.82
CA VAL A 100 -7.01 -13.09 6.49
C VAL A 100 -7.48 -14.42 5.87
N ASN A 101 -8.60 -14.43 5.14
CA ASN A 101 -9.08 -15.60 4.39
C ASN A 101 -8.53 -15.68 2.95
N LEU A 102 -7.72 -14.72 2.48
CA LEU A 102 -7.01 -14.89 1.21
C LEU A 102 -5.89 -15.92 1.42
N PRO A 103 -5.83 -17.00 0.63
CA PRO A 103 -4.73 -17.95 0.70
C PRO A 103 -3.43 -17.19 0.46
N ASN A 104 -2.47 -17.33 1.38
CA ASN A 104 -1.08 -16.91 1.17
C ASN A 104 -0.66 -17.38 -0.23
N PRO A 105 -0.06 -16.52 -1.09
CA PRO A 105 0.59 -17.02 -2.27
C PRO A 105 1.75 -17.89 -1.77
N THR A 106 1.53 -19.20 -1.87
CA THR A 106 2.55 -20.20 -1.65
C THR A 106 3.69 -19.82 -2.59
N VAL A 107 4.86 -19.54 -2.00
CA VAL A 107 6.12 -19.32 -2.72
C VAL A 107 6.32 -20.50 -3.65
N MET A 108 5.97 -20.33 -4.92
CA MET A 108 6.40 -21.22 -5.99
C MET A 108 7.77 -20.73 -6.41
N HIS A 109 8.78 -21.16 -5.64
CA HIS A 109 10.16 -21.10 -6.08
C HIS A 109 10.33 -22.25 -7.09
N ASP A 110 9.94 -22.02 -8.34
CA ASP A 110 10.39 -22.86 -9.44
C ASP A 110 11.37 -22.04 -10.27
N GLY A 111 12.64 -22.39 -10.14
CA GLY A 111 13.67 -21.83 -10.98
C GLY A 111 13.37 -22.19 -12.42
N ASN A 112 13.59 -21.24 -13.32
CA ASN A 112 14.47 -21.41 -14.49
C ASN A 112 14.02 -20.52 -15.68
N ASP A 113 15.05 -19.96 -16.32
CA ASP A 113 15.16 -19.51 -17.70
C ASP A 113 14.58 -18.15 -18.18
N ASN A 114 15.56 -17.35 -18.62
CA ASN A 114 15.50 -16.28 -19.60
C ASN A 114 14.56 -16.57 -20.79
N ARG A 115 13.75 -15.59 -21.19
CA ARG A 115 13.75 -14.95 -22.53
C ARG A 115 12.56 -14.03 -22.72
N GLU A 116 12.86 -12.89 -23.35
CA GLU A 116 12.03 -12.11 -24.28
C GLU A 116 10.67 -11.57 -23.78
N TYR A 117 10.41 -10.30 -24.10
CA TYR A 117 9.14 -9.67 -24.52
C TYR A 117 9.25 -8.18 -24.13
N LEU A 118 9.97 -7.38 -24.92
CA LEU A 118 9.42 -6.52 -25.98
C LEU A 118 8.27 -5.64 -25.48
N GLN A 119 8.60 -4.35 -25.32
CA GLN A 119 7.63 -3.26 -25.26
C GLN A 119 6.79 -3.22 -26.54
N PRO A 120 5.56 -2.68 -26.49
CA PRO A 120 5.35 -1.45 -27.25
C PRO A 120 4.47 -0.39 -26.55
N VAL A 121 4.71 0.84 -27.01
CA VAL A 121 4.07 2.12 -26.72
C VAL A 121 2.54 2.13 -26.92
N VAL A 122 1.79 2.88 -26.09
CA VAL A 122 0.58 3.63 -26.51
C VAL A 122 0.35 4.89 -25.66
N SER A 123 -0.26 5.86 -26.32
CA SER A 123 -0.32 7.29 -26.04
C SER A 123 -1.32 7.76 -24.97
N SER A 124 -0.96 8.90 -24.38
CA SER A 124 -1.76 10.03 -23.86
C SER A 124 -3.29 10.00 -24.04
N GLY A 125 -4.03 10.23 -22.94
CA GLY A 125 -5.46 10.57 -22.99
C GLY A 125 -6.16 10.69 -21.63
N ASN A 126 -6.33 11.93 -21.16
CA ASN A 126 -7.34 12.44 -20.21
C ASN A 126 -7.45 11.84 -18.79
N GLY A 127 -6.76 12.49 -17.85
CA GLY A 127 -7.00 12.34 -16.41
C GLY A 127 -8.39 12.81 -16.02
N SER A 128 -9.19 11.86 -15.55
CA SER A 128 -10.42 12.13 -14.81
C SER A 128 -10.12 11.82 -13.35
N ASP A 129 -10.10 12.87 -12.52
CA ASP A 129 -9.84 12.83 -11.08
C ASP A 129 -11.04 12.17 -10.39
N TYR A 130 -11.11 10.83 -10.44
CA TYR A 130 -12.09 10.08 -9.67
C TYR A 130 -11.44 9.60 -8.38
N THR A 131 -12.02 10.02 -7.26
CA THR A 131 -11.65 9.45 -5.97
C THR A 131 -12.27 8.06 -5.85
N LEU A 132 -11.50 7.09 -5.31
CA LEU A 132 -11.92 5.70 -5.04
C LEU A 132 -13.37 5.49 -4.56
N PRO A 133 -13.98 6.33 -3.69
CA PRO A 133 -15.39 6.17 -3.33
C PRO A 133 -16.36 6.27 -4.52
N GLU A 134 -16.07 7.09 -5.52
CA GLU A 134 -16.92 7.22 -6.72
C GLU A 134 -16.76 6.03 -7.68
N ILE A 135 -15.57 5.43 -7.72
CA ILE A 135 -15.27 4.28 -8.60
C ILE A 135 -15.97 3.01 -8.09
N LEU A 136 -16.18 2.92 -6.78
CA LEU A 136 -16.81 1.77 -6.13
C LEU A 136 -18.34 1.89 -6.00
N GLY A 137 -18.94 2.99 -6.48
CA GLY A 137 -20.40 3.19 -6.41
C GLY A 137 -20.94 3.23 -4.98
N VAL A 138 -20.23 3.91 -4.07
CA VAL A 138 -20.69 4.13 -2.70
C VAL A 138 -21.49 5.43 -2.63
N GLU A 139 -22.81 5.34 -2.47
CA GLU A 139 -23.60 6.42 -1.84
C GLU A 139 -23.45 6.37 -0.31
#